data_AF-A0A7K2AM47-F1
#
_entry.id   AF-A0A7K2AM47-F1
#
_cell.length_a   1.000
_cell.length_b   1.000
_cell.length_c   1.000
_cell.angle_alpha   90.00
_cell.angle_beta   90.00
_cell.angle_gamma   90.00
#
_symmetry.space_group_name_H-M   'P 1'
#
loop_
_entity.id
_entity.type
_entity.pdbx_description
1 polymer ?
#
loop_
_entity_poly.entity_id
_entity_poly.type
_entity_poly.pdbx_seq_one_letter_code
_entity_poly.pdbx_strand_id
1 'polypeptide(L)' 'ERFKRYTYEELLARDKVSLDLTWLRDESLQDLENLPHPSVIAQEMLEELQSALAELTALTEMLQDDGRGEAAE' A
#
# COMPACT_ATOMS: atom_id res chain seq x y z
N GLU A 1 -24.33 -7.16 -13.05
CA GLU A 1 -24.78 -8.57 -13.19
C GLU A 1 -23.65 -9.51 -12.78
N ARG A 2 -23.95 -10.60 -12.06
CA ARG A 2 -22.90 -11.52 -11.51
C ARG A 2 -22.57 -12.71 -12.41
N PHE A 3 -23.33 -12.93 -13.49
CA PHE A 3 -23.12 -14.04 -14.41
C PHE A 3 -22.52 -13.54 -15.72
N LYS A 4 -21.40 -14.12 -16.14
CA LYS A 4 -20.78 -13.89 -17.45
C LYS A 4 -20.48 -15.23 -18.11
N ARG A 5 -20.95 -15.40 -19.34
CA ARG A 5 -20.69 -16.60 -20.15
C ARG A 5 -19.42 -16.42 -20.99
N TYR A 6 -18.68 -17.51 -21.15
CA TYR A 6 -17.50 -17.60 -22.01
C TYR A 6 -17.68 -18.77 -22.98
N THR A 7 -17.22 -18.61 -24.21
CA THR A 7 -17.20 -19.64 -25.25
C THR A 7 -15.96 -20.52 -25.12
N TYR A 8 -15.99 -21.69 -25.74
CA TYR A 8 -14.86 -22.62 -25.75
C TYR A 8 -13.60 -22.01 -26.37
N GLU A 9 -13.74 -21.30 -27.50
CA GLU A 9 -12.63 -20.66 -28.21
C GLU A 9 -11.97 -19.57 -27.36
N GLU A 10 -12.76 -18.79 -26.61
CA GLU A 10 -12.25 -17.76 -25.71
C GLU A 10 -11.44 -18.35 -24.55
N LEU A 11 -11.82 -19.52 -24.03
CA LEU A 11 -11.06 -20.19 -22.99
C LEU A 11 -9.76 -20.81 -23.54
N LEU A 12 -9.81 -21.36 -24.75
CA LEU A 12 -8.67 -21.99 -25.41
C LEU A 12 -7.57 -20.99 -25.79
N ALA A 13 -7.95 -19.76 -26.11
CA ALA A 13 -7.02 -18.67 -26.45
C ALA A 13 -6.24 -18.12 -25.24
N ARG A 14 -6.62 -18.51 -24.00
CA ARG A 14 -5.96 -18.03 -22.78
C ARG A 14 -4.68 -18.79 -22.51
N ASP A 15 -3.72 -18.13 -21.87
CA ASP A 15 -2.52 -18.79 -21.38
C ASP A 15 -2.88 -19.97 -20.47
N LYS A 16 -2.35 -21.14 -20.82
CA LYS A 16 -2.58 -22.41 -20.11
C LYS A 16 -4.06 -22.80 -19.91
N VAL A 17 -4.97 -22.25 -20.71
CA VAL A 17 -6.42 -22.44 -20.54
C VAL A 17 -6.85 -22.08 -19.10
N SER A 18 -6.24 -21.04 -18.53
CA SER A 18 -6.51 -20.64 -17.15
C SER A 18 -7.97 -20.23 -16.95
N LEU A 19 -8.65 -20.94 -16.04
CA LEU A 19 -10.05 -20.70 -15.65
C LEU A 19 -10.19 -19.68 -14.51
N ASP A 20 -9.09 -19.04 -14.11
CA ASP A 20 -9.14 -17.88 -13.21
C ASP A 20 -9.72 -16.69 -13.99
N LEU A 21 -11.05 -16.59 -13.96
CA LEU A 21 -11.85 -15.62 -14.70
C LEU A 21 -12.39 -14.59 -13.72
N THR A 22 -11.74 -13.44 -13.67
CA THR A 22 -12.24 -12.28 -12.94
C THR A 22 -13.02 -11.39 -13.92
N TRP A 23 -14.35 -11.33 -13.78
CA TRP A 23 -15.21 -10.49 -14.64
C TRP A 23 -16.05 -9.47 -13.90
N LEU A 24 -16.15 -9.61 -12.59
CA LEU A 24 -16.64 -8.56 -11.73
C LEU A 24 -15.41 -7.76 -11.30
N ARG A 25 -15.37 -6.49 -11.66
CA ARG A 25 -14.60 -5.51 -10.89
C ARG A 25 -15.49 -5.05 -9.76
N ASP A 26 -14.97 -5.05 -8.54
CA ASP A 26 -15.63 -4.41 -7.41
C ASP A 26 -15.68 -2.90 -7.69
N GLU A 27 -16.84 -2.27 -7.48
CA GLU A 27 -16.99 -0.83 -7.70
C GLU A 27 -16.20 -0.02 -6.66
N SER A 28 -15.82 -0.62 -5.52
CA SER A 28 -14.87 -0.02 -4.57
C SER A 28 -13.44 0.08 -5.13
N LEU A 29 -13.15 -0.54 -6.28
CA LEU A 29 -11.82 -0.51 -6.92
C LEU A 29 -11.67 0.63 -7.94
N GLN A 30 -12.63 1.56 -8.03
CA GLN A 30 -12.49 2.77 -8.86
C GLN A 30 -11.25 3.60 -8.49
N ASP A 31 -10.82 3.54 -7.23
CA ASP A 31 -9.58 4.17 -6.77
C ASP A 31 -8.31 3.48 -7.29
N LEU A 32 -8.38 2.18 -7.62
CA LEU A 32 -7.25 1.41 -8.14
C LEU A 32 -6.92 1.76 -9.61
N GLU A 33 -7.91 2.22 -10.38
CA GLU A 33 -7.73 2.62 -11.78
C GLU A 33 -7.09 4.01 -11.92
N ASN A 34 -7.11 4.82 -10.86
CA ASN A 34 -6.51 6.16 -10.80
C ASN A 34 -5.27 6.22 -9.90
N LEU A 35 -4.66 5.09 -9.60
CA LEU A 35 -3.44 5.06 -8.78
C LEU A 35 -2.32 5.87 -9.46
N PRO A 36 -1.66 6.78 -8.71
CA PRO A 36 -0.47 7.45 -9.22
C PRO A 36 0.62 6.42 -9.51
N HIS A 37 1.61 6.81 -10.33
CA HIS A 37 2.71 5.93 -10.71
C HIS A 37 3.39 5.35 -9.44
N PRO A 38 3.80 4.07 -9.42
CA PRO A 38 4.37 3.45 -8.22
C PRO A 38 5.54 4.21 -7.59
N SER A 39 6.32 4.92 -8.40
CA SER A 39 7.41 5.79 -7.93
C SER A 39 6.93 6.98 -7.10
N VAL A 40 5.75 7.53 -7.39
CA VAL A 40 5.14 8.62 -6.61
C VAL A 40 4.72 8.09 -5.25
N ILE A 41 4.01 6.95 -5.23
CA ILE A 41 3.59 6.29 -3.98
C ILE A 41 4.79 5.95 -3.10
N ALA A 42 5.85 5.40 -3.70
CA ALA A 42 7.07 5.06 -2.97
C ALA A 42 7.76 6.29 -2.37
N GLN A 43 7.74 7.43 -3.07
CA GLN A 43 8.31 8.68 -2.59
C GLN A 43 7.50 9.26 -1.43
N GLU A 44 6.16 9.30 -1.55
CA GLU A 44 5.26 9.76 -0.49
C GLU A 44 5.42 8.93 0.79
N MET A 45 5.46 7.61 0.66
CA MET A 45 5.71 6.70 1.80
C MET A 45 7.07 6.97 2.47
N LEU A 46 8.11 7.27 1.68
CA LEU A 46 9.44 7.54 2.22
C LEU A 46 9.45 8.84 3.03
N GLU A 47 8.77 9.89 2.54
CA GLU A 47 8.64 11.17 3.23
C GLU A 47 7.87 11.03 4.55
N GLU A 48 6.74 10.30 4.54
CA GLU A 48 5.97 10.02 5.76
C GLU A 48 6.81 9.26 6.81
N LEU A 49 7.54 8.22 6.37
CA LEU A 49 8.40 7.45 7.26
C LEU A 49 9.55 8.28 7.82
N GLN A 50 10.13 9.19 7.03
CA GLN A 50 11.17 10.11 7.51
C GLN A 50 10.63 11.07 8.56
N SER A 51 9.41 11.61 8.37
CA SER A 51 8.76 12.45 9.38
C SER A 51 8.55 11.69 10.69
N ALA A 52 7.98 10.48 10.60
CA ALA A 52 7.74 9.64 11.77
C ALA A 52 9.04 9.29 12.53
N LEU A 53 10.13 9.02 11.79
CA LEU A 53 11.44 8.77 12.39
C LEU A 53 12.02 10.02 13.07
N ALA A 54 11.85 11.20 12.49
CA ALA A 54 12.30 12.45 13.08
C ALA A 54 11.56 12.75 14.38
N GLU A 55 10.24 12.56 14.41
CA GLU A 55 9.41 12.70 15.61
C GLU A 55 9.84 11.73 16.70
N LEU A 56 10.08 10.46 16.34
CA LEU A 56 10.54 9.46 17.28
C LEU A 56 11.93 9.82 17.86
N THR A 57 12.84 10.31 17.01
CA THR A 57 14.18 10.72 17.44
C THR A 57 14.10 11.87 18.43
N ALA A 58 13.32 12.92 18.11
CA ALA A 58 13.09 14.05 18.99
C ALA A 58 12.51 13.60 20.35
N LEU A 59 11.54 12.69 20.34
CA LEU A 59 10.99 12.11 21.58
C LEU A 59 12.06 11.40 22.39
N THR A 60 12.93 10.60 21.76
CA THR A 60 14.00 9.90 22.47
C THR A 60 15.05 10.85 23.05
N GLU A 61 15.36 11.94 22.37
CA GLU A 61 16.28 12.97 22.86
C GLU A 61 15.70 13.69 24.08
N MET A 62 14.43 14.09 24.02
CA MET A 62 13.73 14.70 25.16
C MET A 62 13.77 13.79 26.39
N LEU A 63 13.46 12.51 26.22
CA LEU A 63 13.47 11.54 27.32
C LEU A 63 14.88 11.29 27.89
N GLN A 64 15.93 11.38 27.07
CA GLN A 64 17.32 11.25 27.53
C GLN A 64 17.78 12.47 28.33
N ASP A 65 17.36 13.66 27.94
CA ASP A 65 17.66 14.89 28.68
C ASP A 65 16.90 14.94 30.01
N ASP A 66 15.65 14.49 30.04
CA ASP A 66 14.88 14.34 31.30
C ASP A 66 15.55 13.32 32.26
N GLY A 67 16.05 12.19 31.74
CA GLY A 67 16.77 11.19 32.54
C GLY A 67 18.15 11.65 33.05
N ARG A 68 18.77 12.65 32.42
CA ARG A 68 20.00 13.28 32.94
C ARG A 68 19.73 14.26 34.08
N GLY A 69 18.53 14.84 34.15
CA GLY A 69 18.11 15.70 35.25
C GLY A 69 17.94 14.93 36.57
N GLU A 70 17.38 13.72 36.52
CA GLU A 70 17.18 12.87 37.71
C GLU A 70 18.47 12.26 38.29
N ALA A 71 19.54 12.11 37.49
CA ALA A 71 20.81 11.54 37.96
C ALA A 71 21.73 12.55 38.66
N ALA A 72 21.36 13.83 38.67
CA ALA A 72 22.16 14.93 39.23
C ALA A 72 21.62 15.49 40.56
N GLU A 73 20.53 14.92 41.10
CA GLU A 73 19.97 15.21 42.43
C GLU A 73 20.26 14.07 43.42
#